data_AF-A0A143YJV0-F1
#
_entry.id   AF-A0A143YJV0-F1
#
_cell.length_a   1.000
_cell.length_b   1.000
_cell.length_c   1.000
_cell.angle_alpha   90.00
_cell.angle_beta   90.00
_cell.angle_gamma   90.00
#
_symmetry.space_group_name_H-M   'P 1'
#
loop_
_entity.id
_entity.type
_entity.pdbx_description
1 polymer ?
#
loop_
_entity_poly.entity_id
_entity_poly.type
_entity_poly.pdbx_seq_one_letter_code
_entity_poly.pdbx_strand_id
1 'polypeptide(L)'
;MKQCKTVKVKVLDQSSVFDATLEHYCLALEYCLKVCYQELELSYDESNLTTQRAIEMLIHATAKNPNPKYADFDVLFHKFPSYLRRACITSAYGKWQSWRSNYQNWEQERSKASIEKQRFLKKAPTPQCEHKEFPVLYKGNMYKVENDTVSIKVFERNDWVWQPVTLKQVDLEKRGLSDWKVMNPKLVRKGKKYFLHFAYEKEIKLHKKAELDCRILSVDLGLTNTAVCAVMDSDGTVVAHKFIKQAKEKDPFLPSYKSAEKSPTQHLWCKMSALLEQN
;
A
#
# COMPACT_ATOMS: atom_id res chain seq x y z
N MET A 1 8.97 -16.58 -8.80
CA MET A 1 8.65 -15.55 -7.79
C MET A 1 8.26 -14.28 -8.51
N LYS A 2 7.19 -13.60 -8.08
CA LYS A 2 6.81 -12.29 -8.62
C LYS A 2 7.61 -11.19 -7.93
N GLN A 3 8.30 -10.36 -8.71
CA GLN A 3 8.94 -9.15 -8.21
C GLN A 3 8.18 -7.92 -8.68
N CYS A 4 8.09 -6.93 -7.79
CA CYS A 4 7.45 -5.65 -8.07
C CYS A 4 8.41 -4.50 -7.79
N LYS A 5 8.51 -3.54 -8.72
CA LYS A 5 9.27 -2.29 -8.56
C LYS A 5 8.34 -1.10 -8.79
N THR A 6 8.51 -0.03 -8.01
CA THR A 6 7.71 1.19 -8.19
C THR A 6 8.56 2.31 -8.78
N VAL A 7 8.08 2.91 -9.86
CA VAL A 7 8.65 4.13 -10.46
C VAL A 7 7.76 5.31 -10.15
N LYS A 8 8.35 6.36 -9.58
CA LYS A 8 7.68 7.61 -9.24
C LYS A 8 7.89 8.59 -10.38
N VAL A 9 6.82 8.94 -11.08
CA VAL A 9 6.82 9.85 -12.22
C VAL A 9 6.15 11.15 -11.79
N LYS A 10 6.85 12.27 -11.89
CA LYS A 10 6.32 13.58 -11.48
C LYS A 10 5.36 14.11 -12.56
N VAL A 11 4.20 14.63 -12.16
CA VAL A 11 3.35 15.45 -13.03
C VAL A 11 3.94 16.88 -13.07
N LEU A 12 4.24 17.40 -14.26
CA LEU A 12 4.98 18.65 -14.45
C LEU A 12 4.07 19.87 -14.41
N ASP A 13 2.91 19.74 -15.02
CA ASP A 13 1.82 20.70 -15.12
C ASP A 13 0.74 20.43 -14.05
N GLN A 14 -0.10 21.43 -13.77
CA GLN A 14 -1.38 21.25 -13.07
C GLN A 14 -1.31 20.64 -11.65
N SER A 15 -0.46 21.19 -10.77
CA SER A 15 -0.34 20.64 -9.41
C SER A 15 -1.59 20.78 -8.56
N SER A 16 -2.46 21.77 -8.76
CA SER A 16 -3.66 21.97 -7.91
C SER A 16 -4.93 21.28 -8.44
N VAL A 17 -4.95 20.88 -9.71
CA VAL A 17 -6.12 20.28 -10.37
C VAL A 17 -6.58 19.01 -9.66
N PHE A 18 -5.63 18.25 -9.10
CA PHE A 18 -5.92 17.00 -8.42
C PHE A 18 -6.41 17.17 -6.98
N ASP A 19 -6.32 18.36 -6.38
CA ASP A 19 -6.70 18.57 -4.97
C ASP A 19 -8.18 18.25 -4.76
N ALA A 20 -9.06 18.81 -5.59
CA ALA A 20 -10.49 18.51 -5.56
C ALA A 20 -10.79 17.02 -5.81
N THR A 21 -10.03 16.37 -6.69
CA THR A 21 -10.15 14.93 -6.96
C THR A 21 -9.81 14.09 -5.73
N LEU A 22 -8.71 14.42 -5.05
CA LEU A 22 -8.29 13.71 -3.83
C LEU A 22 -9.28 13.94 -2.69
N GLU A 23 -9.73 15.18 -2.49
CA GLU A 23 -10.72 15.51 -1.46
C GLU A 23 -12.02 14.75 -1.69
N HIS A 24 -12.55 14.77 -2.92
CA HIS A 24 -13.77 14.06 -3.26
C HIS A 24 -13.61 12.54 -3.12
N TYR A 25 -12.46 11.97 -3.49
CA TYR A 25 -12.15 10.55 -3.25
C TYR A 25 -12.08 10.20 -1.76
N CYS A 26 -11.46 11.03 -0.93
CA CYS A 26 -11.37 10.79 0.51
C CYS A 26 -12.73 10.90 1.20
N LEU A 27 -13.59 11.83 0.77
CA LEU A 27 -14.97 11.93 1.26
C LEU A 27 -15.80 10.69 0.89
N ALA A 28 -15.65 10.17 -0.33
CA ALA A 28 -16.31 8.93 -0.75
C ALA A 28 -15.80 7.71 0.04
N LEU A 29 -14.50 7.66 0.33
CA LEU A 29 -13.90 6.64 1.19
C LEU A 29 -14.45 6.70 2.62
N GLU A 30 -14.51 7.89 3.22
CA GLU A 30 -15.08 8.11 4.55
C GLU A 30 -16.54 7.65 4.59
N TYR A 31 -17.32 7.98 3.57
CA TYR A 31 -18.70 7.52 3.44
C TYR A 31 -18.79 5.99 3.42
N CYS A 32 -18.01 5.33 2.55
CA CYS A 32 -17.99 3.87 2.46
C CYS A 32 -17.57 3.23 3.80
N LEU A 33 -16.63 3.84 4.51
CA LEU A 33 -16.16 3.36 5.81
C LEU A 33 -17.24 3.51 6.90
N LYS A 34 -18.01 4.60 6.90
CA LYS A 34 -19.19 4.76 7.76
C LYS A 34 -20.21 3.66 7.51
N VAL A 35 -20.49 3.33 6.24
CA VAL A 35 -21.38 2.22 5.88
C VAL A 35 -20.82 0.89 6.38
N CYS A 36 -19.52 0.62 6.24
CA CYS A 36 -18.90 -0.59 6.79
C CYS A 36 -19.07 -0.69 8.32
N TYR A 37 -18.90 0.41 9.05
CA TYR A 37 -19.10 0.42 10.51
C TYR A 37 -20.56 0.21 10.94
N GLN A 38 -21.52 0.63 10.12
CA GLN A 38 -22.95 0.49 10.41
C GLN A 38 -23.49 -0.90 10.07
N GLU A 39 -23.00 -1.50 8.99
CA GLU A 39 -23.62 -2.69 8.40
C GLU A 39 -22.85 -3.98 8.66
N LEU A 40 -21.55 -3.92 8.97
CA LEU A 40 -20.74 -5.12 9.19
C LEU A 40 -20.59 -5.42 10.68
N GLU A 41 -20.97 -6.64 11.05
CA GLU A 41 -20.79 -7.17 12.40
C GLU A 41 -19.33 -7.55 12.68
N LEU A 42 -18.93 -7.60 13.97
CA LEU A 42 -17.57 -8.04 14.35
C LEU A 42 -17.26 -9.49 13.92
N SER A 43 -18.28 -10.32 13.78
CA SER A 43 -18.20 -11.70 13.27
C SER A 43 -17.96 -11.78 11.75
N TYR A 44 -18.24 -10.70 11.01
CA TYR A 44 -18.25 -10.71 9.56
C TYR A 44 -16.85 -10.93 8.97
N ASP A 45 -16.65 -12.07 8.31
CA ASP A 45 -15.37 -12.45 7.70
C ASP A 45 -15.59 -13.02 6.30
N GLU A 46 -15.50 -12.16 5.29
CA GLU A 46 -15.78 -12.49 3.90
C GLU A 46 -14.68 -11.98 2.99
N SER A 47 -14.64 -12.50 1.76
CA SER A 47 -13.65 -12.06 0.79
C SER A 47 -13.85 -10.59 0.39
N ASN A 48 -12.76 -9.89 0.04
CA ASN A 48 -12.82 -8.52 -0.48
C ASN A 48 -13.83 -8.35 -1.62
N LEU A 49 -13.94 -9.34 -2.51
CA LEU A 49 -14.86 -9.29 -3.64
C LEU A 49 -16.32 -9.41 -3.21
N THR A 50 -16.62 -10.32 -2.27
CA THR A 50 -17.97 -10.49 -1.72
C THR A 50 -18.41 -9.21 -1.02
N THR A 51 -17.59 -8.70 -0.11
CA THR A 51 -17.88 -7.48 0.64
C THR A 51 -18.02 -6.27 -0.28
N GLN A 52 -17.14 -6.16 -1.28
CA GLN A 52 -17.22 -5.06 -2.24
C GLN A 52 -18.58 -5.00 -2.93
N ARG A 53 -19.07 -6.15 -3.41
CA ARG A 53 -20.37 -6.25 -4.09
C ARG A 53 -21.52 -5.93 -3.15
N ALA A 54 -21.48 -6.44 -1.92
CA ALA A 54 -22.50 -6.19 -0.91
C ALA A 54 -22.60 -4.70 -0.57
N ILE A 55 -21.49 -4.04 -0.25
CA ILE A 55 -21.48 -2.60 0.03
C ILE A 55 -21.84 -1.78 -1.23
N GLU A 56 -21.41 -2.18 -2.43
CA GLU A 56 -21.79 -1.48 -3.67
C GLU A 56 -23.31 -1.53 -3.91
N MET A 57 -23.97 -2.65 -3.60
CA MET A 57 -25.44 -2.75 -3.62
C MET A 57 -26.13 -1.88 -2.56
N LEU A 58 -25.46 -1.62 -1.44
CA LEU A 58 -26.03 -0.78 -0.38
C LEU A 58 -26.01 0.70 -0.74
N ILE A 59 -25.02 1.17 -1.51
CA ILE A 59 -24.79 2.60 -1.79
C ILE A 59 -25.13 3.04 -3.21
N HIS A 60 -25.09 2.17 -4.21
CA HIS A 60 -25.19 2.58 -5.61
C HIS A 60 -26.45 2.05 -6.29
N ALA A 61 -27.21 2.96 -6.89
CA ALA A 61 -28.40 2.64 -7.65
C ALA A 61 -28.00 2.12 -9.05
N THR A 62 -28.62 1.01 -9.47
CA THR A 62 -28.48 0.45 -10.82
C THR A 62 -29.82 -0.02 -11.32
N ALA A 63 -29.92 -0.36 -12.61
CA ALA A 63 -31.16 -0.90 -13.18
C ALA A 63 -31.68 -2.17 -12.44
N LYS A 64 -30.77 -2.98 -11.87
CA LYS A 64 -31.11 -4.18 -11.09
C LYS A 64 -31.21 -3.94 -9.58
N ASN A 65 -30.86 -2.74 -9.12
CA ASN A 65 -30.89 -2.32 -7.72
C ASN A 65 -31.31 -0.84 -7.66
N PRO A 66 -32.59 -0.53 -7.93
CA PRO A 66 -33.02 0.86 -8.12
C PRO A 66 -33.05 1.67 -6.82
N ASN A 67 -33.24 1.00 -5.68
CA ASN A 67 -33.46 1.63 -4.37
C ASN A 67 -32.43 1.11 -3.34
N PRO A 68 -31.14 1.46 -3.46
CA PRO A 68 -30.14 1.13 -2.44
C PRO A 68 -30.49 1.78 -1.09
N LYS A 69 -30.10 1.13 0.02
CA LYS A 69 -30.36 1.63 1.39
C LYS A 69 -29.77 3.04 1.62
N TYR A 70 -28.62 3.30 1.01
CA TYR A 70 -27.85 4.54 1.09
C TYR A 70 -27.86 5.27 -0.27
N ALA A 71 -29.05 5.55 -0.79
CA ALA A 71 -29.24 6.17 -2.11
C ALA A 71 -28.69 7.60 -2.24
N ASP A 72 -28.41 8.26 -1.12
CA ASP A 72 -27.79 9.58 -1.06
C ASP A 72 -26.35 9.58 -1.59
N PHE A 73 -25.66 8.43 -1.65
CA PHE A 73 -24.32 8.36 -2.22
C PHE A 73 -24.26 8.89 -3.67
N ASP A 74 -25.20 8.49 -4.54
CA ASP A 74 -25.19 8.92 -5.95
C ASP A 74 -25.54 10.41 -6.11
N VAL A 75 -26.21 11.00 -5.11
CA VAL A 75 -26.49 12.44 -5.05
C VAL A 75 -25.25 13.20 -4.58
N LEU A 76 -24.59 12.73 -3.52
CA LEU A 76 -23.39 13.34 -2.94
C LEU A 76 -22.17 13.22 -3.86
N PHE A 77 -22.05 12.10 -4.57
CA PHE A 77 -20.93 11.76 -5.46
C PHE A 77 -21.43 11.60 -6.90
N HIS A 78 -21.94 12.71 -7.45
CA HIS A 78 -22.50 12.72 -8.80
C HIS A 78 -21.49 12.20 -9.85
N LYS A 79 -21.92 11.26 -10.69
CA LYS A 79 -21.10 10.62 -11.75
C LYS A 79 -19.79 10.00 -11.24
N PHE A 80 -19.72 9.56 -9.98
CA PHE A 80 -18.51 8.99 -9.42
C PHE A 80 -18.01 7.77 -10.23
N PRO A 81 -16.73 7.74 -10.65
CA PRO A 81 -16.20 6.65 -11.45
C PRO A 81 -16.31 5.29 -10.74
N SER A 82 -16.84 4.30 -11.45
CA SER A 82 -17.11 2.96 -10.88
C SER A 82 -15.87 2.29 -10.29
N TYR A 83 -14.71 2.41 -10.94
CA TYR A 83 -13.46 1.85 -10.40
C TYR A 83 -12.96 2.59 -9.16
N LEU A 84 -13.17 3.90 -9.07
CA LEU A 84 -12.89 4.63 -7.83
C LEU A 84 -13.82 4.20 -6.72
N ARG A 85 -15.13 4.03 -7.01
CA ARG A 85 -16.10 3.57 -6.00
C ARG A 85 -15.68 2.23 -5.42
N ARG A 86 -15.35 1.26 -6.28
CA ARG A 86 -14.88 -0.06 -5.84
C ARG A 86 -13.58 0.01 -5.05
N ALA A 87 -12.66 0.91 -5.44
CA ALA A 87 -11.44 1.16 -4.68
C ALA A 87 -11.73 1.77 -3.29
N CYS A 88 -12.65 2.74 -3.18
CA CYS A 88 -13.11 3.29 -1.90
C CYS A 88 -13.69 2.21 -1.01
N ILE A 89 -14.60 1.37 -1.53
CA ILE A 89 -15.22 0.28 -0.77
C ILE A 89 -14.18 -0.73 -0.27
N THR A 90 -13.24 -1.14 -1.14
CA THR A 90 -12.21 -2.13 -0.78
C THR A 90 -11.26 -1.57 0.27
N SER A 91 -10.87 -0.30 0.14
CA SER A 91 -10.03 0.38 1.13
C SER A 91 -10.77 0.59 2.46
N ALA A 92 -12.04 0.99 2.42
CA ALA A 92 -12.90 1.07 3.60
C ALA A 92 -12.97 -0.27 4.34
N TYR A 93 -13.22 -1.36 3.62
CA TYR A 93 -13.28 -2.69 4.23
C TYR A 93 -11.95 -3.09 4.87
N GLY A 94 -10.81 -2.87 4.21
CA GLY A 94 -9.50 -3.17 4.79
C GLY A 94 -9.20 -2.36 6.07
N LYS A 95 -9.66 -1.11 6.15
CA LYS A 95 -9.55 -0.29 7.36
C LYS A 95 -10.45 -0.79 8.48
N TRP A 96 -11.69 -1.12 8.15
CA TRP A 96 -12.63 -1.73 9.10
C TRP A 96 -12.09 -3.07 9.63
N GLN A 97 -11.53 -3.93 8.78
CA GLN A 97 -10.89 -5.18 9.18
C GLN A 97 -9.71 -4.93 10.14
N SER A 98 -8.86 -3.95 9.84
CA SER A 98 -7.74 -3.59 10.72
C SER A 98 -8.23 -3.11 12.09
N TRP A 99 -9.24 -2.25 12.13
CA TRP A 99 -9.85 -1.82 13.39
C TRP A 99 -10.47 -3.00 14.14
N ARG A 100 -11.23 -3.86 13.46
CA ARG A 100 -11.90 -5.04 14.02
C ARG A 100 -10.91 -5.96 14.70
N SER A 101 -9.84 -6.34 14.02
CA SER A 101 -8.81 -7.23 14.58
C SER A 101 -8.13 -6.59 15.80
N ASN A 102 -7.84 -5.28 15.76
CA ASN A 102 -7.29 -4.58 16.91
C ASN A 102 -8.26 -4.53 18.09
N TYR A 103 -9.55 -4.36 17.82
CA TYR A 103 -10.60 -4.34 18.83
C TYR A 103 -10.76 -5.71 19.49
N GLN A 104 -10.81 -6.78 18.71
CA GLN A 104 -10.88 -8.15 19.22
C GLN A 104 -9.65 -8.52 20.07
N ASN A 105 -8.45 -8.15 19.62
CA ASN A 105 -7.23 -8.35 20.41
C ASN A 105 -7.29 -7.59 21.74
N TRP A 106 -7.73 -6.33 21.72
CA TRP A 106 -7.92 -5.53 22.92
C TRP A 106 -8.94 -6.17 23.88
N GLU A 107 -10.05 -6.69 23.36
CA GLU A 107 -11.09 -7.35 24.16
C GLU A 107 -10.58 -8.65 24.81
N GLN A 108 -9.78 -9.44 24.08
CA GLN A 108 -9.12 -10.63 24.61
C GLN A 108 -8.11 -10.29 25.70
N GLU A 109 -7.25 -9.29 25.48
CA GLU A 109 -6.28 -8.82 26.47
C GLU A 109 -6.99 -8.30 27.73
N ARG A 110 -8.06 -7.51 27.56
CA ARG A 110 -8.89 -7.01 28.66
C ARG A 110 -9.49 -8.16 29.48
N SER A 111 -10.02 -9.17 28.79
CA SER A 111 -10.63 -10.34 29.44
C SER A 111 -9.60 -11.14 30.22
N LYS A 112 -8.41 -11.37 29.65
CA LYS A 112 -7.29 -12.04 30.33
C LYS A 112 -6.84 -11.28 31.58
N ALA A 113 -6.64 -9.98 31.48
CA ALA A 113 -6.26 -9.14 32.61
C ALA A 113 -7.32 -9.17 33.73
N SER A 114 -8.62 -9.21 33.37
CA SER A 114 -9.71 -9.36 34.33
C SER A 114 -9.67 -10.71 35.06
N ILE A 115 -9.39 -11.80 34.34
CA ILE A 115 -9.26 -13.16 34.92
C ILE A 115 -8.05 -13.24 35.84
N GLU A 116 -6.92 -12.69 35.41
CA GLU A 116 -5.65 -12.66 36.16
C GLU A 116 -5.65 -11.59 37.28
N LYS A 117 -6.75 -10.85 37.46
CA LYS A 117 -6.90 -9.73 38.42
C LYS A 117 -5.82 -8.66 38.28
N GLN A 118 -5.30 -8.48 37.06
CA GLN A 118 -4.32 -7.45 36.74
C GLN A 118 -5.01 -6.15 36.31
N ARG A 119 -4.37 -5.02 36.59
CA ARG A 119 -4.86 -3.71 36.15
C ARG A 119 -4.66 -3.56 34.65
N PHE A 120 -5.76 -3.35 33.92
CA PHE A 120 -5.73 -3.12 32.47
C PHE A 120 -5.88 -1.63 32.14
N LEU A 121 -4.84 -1.03 31.56
CA LEU A 121 -4.77 0.42 31.26
C LEU A 121 -4.92 0.77 29.78
N LYS A 122 -4.89 -0.23 28.89
CA LYS A 122 -4.92 -0.02 27.44
C LYS A 122 -6.32 0.44 27.01
N LYS A 123 -6.39 1.54 26.27
CA LYS A 123 -7.65 2.07 25.74
C LYS A 123 -8.13 1.25 24.54
N ALA A 124 -9.45 1.15 24.39
CA ALA A 124 -10.05 0.52 23.21
C ALA A 124 -9.66 1.28 21.94
N PRO A 125 -9.39 0.58 20.82
CA PRO A 125 -9.16 1.25 19.55
C PRO A 125 -10.45 1.92 19.08
N THR A 126 -10.35 3.20 18.74
CA THR A 126 -11.50 3.98 18.25
C THR A 126 -11.65 3.85 16.73
N PRO A 127 -12.89 3.70 16.23
CA PRO A 127 -13.16 3.84 14.80
C PRO A 127 -12.66 5.19 14.27
N GLN A 128 -11.89 5.17 13.19
CA GLN A 128 -11.44 6.38 12.50
C GLN A 128 -12.00 6.35 11.08
N CYS A 129 -12.93 7.25 10.76
CA CYS A 129 -13.55 7.30 9.44
C CYS A 129 -12.76 8.17 8.45
N GLU A 130 -12.08 9.20 8.94
CA GLU A 130 -11.29 10.12 8.10
C GLU A 130 -9.92 9.52 7.76
N HIS A 131 -9.68 9.30 6.46
CA HIS A 131 -8.40 8.80 5.96
C HIS A 131 -7.96 9.58 4.73
N LYS A 132 -6.71 10.03 4.74
CA LYS A 132 -6.06 10.61 3.54
C LYS A 132 -5.50 9.49 2.70
N GLU A 133 -6.16 9.21 1.59
CA GLU A 133 -5.75 8.15 0.68
C GLU A 133 -5.67 8.65 -0.77
N PHE A 134 -4.99 7.84 -1.58
CA PHE A 134 -4.57 8.17 -2.93
C PHE A 134 -5.22 7.16 -3.88
N PRO A 135 -5.98 7.61 -4.90
CA PRO A 135 -6.68 6.72 -5.80
C PRO A 135 -5.73 5.99 -6.74
N VAL A 136 -6.09 4.76 -7.10
CA VAL A 136 -5.49 4.04 -8.23
C VAL A 136 -6.24 4.47 -9.49
N LEU A 137 -5.49 4.94 -10.49
CA LEU A 137 -6.04 5.40 -11.75
C LEU A 137 -6.10 4.23 -12.75
N TYR A 138 -7.22 3.54 -12.78
CA TYR A 138 -7.42 2.40 -13.68
C TYR A 138 -7.40 2.82 -15.16
N LYS A 139 -6.65 2.07 -15.98
CA LYS A 139 -6.55 2.30 -17.42
C LYS A 139 -7.93 2.27 -18.09
N GLY A 140 -8.22 3.25 -18.94
CA GLY A 140 -9.49 3.40 -19.67
C GLY A 140 -10.62 4.05 -18.87
N ASN A 141 -10.52 4.10 -17.54
CA ASN A 141 -11.55 4.74 -16.68
C ASN A 141 -11.06 6.06 -16.09
N MET A 142 -9.84 6.07 -15.55
CA MET A 142 -9.23 7.21 -14.85
C MET A 142 -7.91 7.65 -15.47
N TYR A 143 -7.25 6.78 -16.22
CA TYR A 143 -5.97 7.02 -16.88
C TYR A 143 -6.04 6.50 -18.31
N LYS A 144 -5.64 7.31 -19.29
CA LYS A 144 -5.51 6.86 -20.67
C LYS A 144 -4.32 7.53 -21.36
N VAL A 145 -3.80 6.87 -22.39
CA VAL A 145 -2.71 7.36 -23.23
C VAL A 145 -3.22 7.33 -24.66
N GLU A 146 -3.28 8.48 -25.31
CA GLU A 146 -3.78 8.67 -26.68
C GLU A 146 -2.79 9.57 -27.43
N ASN A 147 -2.27 9.14 -28.58
CA ASN A 147 -1.31 9.90 -29.39
C ASN A 147 -0.17 10.52 -28.57
N ASP A 148 0.49 9.70 -27.74
CA ASP A 148 1.54 10.09 -26.78
C ASP A 148 1.13 11.12 -25.71
N THR A 149 -0.14 11.49 -25.66
CA THR A 149 -0.71 12.36 -24.63
C THR A 149 -1.29 11.52 -23.52
N VAL A 150 -0.80 11.73 -22.30
CA VAL A 150 -1.37 11.13 -21.10
C VAL A 150 -2.53 11.99 -20.64
N SER A 151 -3.69 11.40 -20.42
CA SER A 151 -4.85 12.09 -19.84
C SER A 151 -5.31 11.39 -18.56
N ILE A 152 -5.66 12.19 -17.55
CA ILE A 152 -6.20 11.74 -16.28
C ILE A 152 -7.60 12.30 -16.12
N LYS A 153 -8.52 11.47 -15.64
CA LYS A 153 -9.86 11.93 -15.28
C LYS A 153 -9.80 12.60 -13.91
N VAL A 154 -10.20 13.87 -13.85
CA VAL A 154 -10.15 14.71 -12.65
C VAL A 154 -11.55 15.23 -12.34
N PHE A 155 -11.80 15.47 -11.07
CA PHE A 155 -13.02 16.10 -10.59
C PHE A 155 -12.84 17.62 -10.60
N GLU A 156 -13.60 18.30 -11.45
CA GLU A 156 -13.56 19.75 -11.61
C GLU A 156 -14.98 20.27 -11.79
N ARG A 157 -15.34 21.34 -11.07
CA ARG A 157 -16.66 22.01 -11.17
C ARG A 157 -17.85 21.04 -11.08
N ASN A 158 -17.77 20.09 -10.14
CA ASN A 158 -18.81 19.07 -9.89
C ASN A 158 -19.03 18.06 -11.03
N ASP A 159 -18.06 17.91 -11.94
CA ASP A 159 -18.08 16.85 -12.96
C ASP A 159 -16.70 16.20 -13.11
N TRP A 160 -16.69 15.02 -13.74
CA TRP A 160 -15.50 14.24 -14.01
C TRP A 160 -15.04 14.43 -15.44
N VAL A 161 -13.99 15.23 -15.62
CA VAL A 161 -13.45 15.65 -16.92
C VAL A 161 -12.10 15.00 -17.19
N TRP A 162 -11.80 14.73 -18.45
CA TRP A 162 -10.46 14.30 -18.86
C TRP A 162 -9.56 15.51 -19.04
N GLN A 163 -8.43 15.54 -18.34
CA GLN A 163 -7.42 16.57 -18.51
C GLN A 163 -6.10 15.96 -19.00
N PRO A 164 -5.46 16.54 -20.03
CA PRO A 164 -4.13 16.14 -20.47
C PRO A 164 -3.10 16.57 -19.43
N VAL A 165 -2.11 15.70 -19.20
CA VAL A 165 -1.04 15.92 -18.22
C VAL A 165 0.31 15.58 -18.82
N THR A 166 1.30 16.40 -18.47
CA THR A 166 2.69 16.25 -18.87
C THR A 166 3.45 15.53 -17.77
N LEU A 167 3.92 14.32 -18.09
CA LEU A 167 4.71 13.52 -17.16
C LEU A 167 6.21 13.77 -17.37
N LYS A 168 6.96 13.82 -16.27
CA LYS A 168 8.42 13.83 -16.34
C LYS A 168 8.90 12.54 -16.98
N GLN A 169 9.68 12.64 -18.06
CA GLN A 169 10.29 11.47 -18.68
C GLN A 169 11.18 10.71 -17.68
N VAL A 170 11.06 9.39 -17.70
CA VAL A 170 11.86 8.48 -16.90
C VAL A 170 12.48 7.45 -17.82
N ASP A 171 13.79 7.31 -17.72
CA ASP A 171 14.57 6.30 -18.41
C ASP A 171 14.33 4.93 -17.74
N LEU A 172 13.57 4.06 -18.42
CA LEU A 172 13.22 2.73 -17.94
C LEU A 172 14.35 1.72 -18.15
N GLU A 173 15.19 1.92 -19.16
CA GLU A 173 16.32 1.04 -19.49
C GLU A 173 17.39 1.13 -18.40
N LYS A 174 17.77 2.35 -17.99
CA LYS A 174 18.70 2.54 -16.86
C LYS A 174 18.19 1.97 -15.54
N ARG A 175 16.88 1.71 -15.43
CA ARG A 175 16.26 1.09 -14.25
C ARG A 175 16.12 -0.42 -14.37
N GLY A 176 16.47 -1.01 -15.53
CA GLY A 176 16.29 -2.43 -15.83
C GLY A 176 14.82 -2.83 -15.83
N LEU A 177 13.94 -1.97 -16.36
CA LEU A 177 12.48 -2.13 -16.36
C LEU A 177 11.86 -2.24 -17.76
N SER A 178 12.66 -2.26 -18.81
CA SER A 178 12.19 -2.31 -20.20
C SER A 178 11.30 -3.52 -20.51
N ASP A 179 11.58 -4.66 -19.87
CA ASP A 179 10.85 -5.91 -20.08
C ASP A 179 9.84 -6.25 -18.96
N TRP A 180 9.50 -5.29 -18.11
CA TRP A 180 8.56 -5.47 -17.00
C TRP A 180 7.15 -5.04 -17.40
N LYS A 181 6.14 -5.76 -16.89
CA LYS A 181 4.73 -5.42 -17.11
C LYS A 181 4.36 -4.18 -16.29
N VAL A 182 3.87 -3.14 -16.94
CA VAL A 182 3.39 -1.91 -16.29
C VAL A 182 1.97 -2.12 -15.75
N MET A 183 1.74 -1.72 -14.50
CA MET A 183 0.44 -1.77 -13.82
C MET A 183 -0.18 -0.36 -13.71
N ASN A 184 -1.46 -0.30 -13.31
CA ASN A 184 -2.18 0.97 -13.16
C ASN A 184 -1.46 1.91 -12.17
N PRO A 185 -1.29 3.21 -12.51
CA PRO A 185 -0.63 4.15 -11.64
C PRO A 185 -1.48 4.55 -10.44
N LYS A 186 -0.84 4.83 -9.30
CA LYS A 186 -1.45 5.45 -8.13
C LYS A 186 -1.11 6.95 -8.09
N LEU A 187 -2.11 7.80 -7.89
CA LEU A 187 -1.94 9.26 -7.80
C LEU A 187 -1.53 9.67 -6.39
N VAL A 188 -0.29 10.12 -6.20
CA VAL A 188 0.27 10.45 -4.89
C VAL A 188 0.64 11.92 -4.79
N ARG A 189 0.13 12.60 -3.75
CA ARG A 189 0.54 13.96 -3.39
C ARG A 189 1.74 13.92 -2.44
N LYS A 190 2.82 14.61 -2.81
CA LYS A 190 3.98 14.85 -1.93
C LYS A 190 4.26 16.35 -1.86
N GLY A 191 3.86 16.96 -0.73
CA GLY A 191 3.87 18.42 -0.58
C GLY A 191 2.90 19.06 -1.58
N LYS A 192 3.37 20.09 -2.30
CA LYS A 192 2.60 20.80 -3.36
C LYS A 192 2.72 20.14 -4.74
N LYS A 193 3.20 18.90 -4.83
CA LYS A 193 3.51 18.21 -6.11
C LYS A 193 2.79 16.88 -6.18
N TYR A 194 2.40 16.52 -7.39
CA TYR A 194 1.74 15.25 -7.68
C TYR A 194 2.66 14.31 -8.46
N PHE A 195 2.52 13.03 -8.17
CA PHE A 195 3.29 11.95 -8.75
C PHE A 195 2.36 10.80 -9.12
N LEU A 196 2.61 10.19 -10.27
CA LEU A 196 2.08 8.89 -10.62
C LEU A 196 3.10 7.84 -10.20
N HIS A 197 2.68 6.94 -9.30
CA HIS A 197 3.46 5.78 -8.91
C HIS A 197 3.04 4.60 -9.77
N PHE A 198 3.89 4.24 -10.75
CA PHE A 198 3.70 3.08 -11.59
C PHE A 198 4.34 1.86 -10.93
N ALA A 199 3.56 0.81 -10.71
CA ALA A 199 4.10 -0.49 -10.33
C ALA A 199 4.46 -1.28 -11.59
N TYR A 200 5.63 -1.90 -11.57
CA TYR A 200 6.15 -2.78 -12.60
C TYR A 200 6.25 -4.17 -12.00
N GLU A 201 5.66 -5.17 -12.66
CA GLU A 201 5.67 -6.56 -12.24
C GLU A 201 6.45 -7.41 -13.24
N LYS A 202 7.31 -8.30 -12.73
CA LYS A 202 7.97 -9.32 -13.52
C LYS A 202 7.99 -10.63 -12.77
N GLU A 203 7.64 -11.70 -13.47
CA GLU A 203 7.83 -13.03 -12.95
C GLU A 203 9.27 -13.48 -13.19
N ILE A 204 9.98 -13.78 -12.10
CA ILE A 204 11.36 -14.25 -12.15
C ILE A 204 11.35 -15.72 -11.81
N LYS A 205 11.83 -16.54 -12.75
CA LYS A 205 12.15 -17.95 -12.50
C LYS A 205 13.37 -17.99 -11.59
N LEU A 206 13.19 -18.57 -10.40
CA LEU A 206 14.32 -18.82 -9.52
C LEU A 206 15.07 -20.04 -10.05
N HIS A 207 16.40 -19.96 -10.10
CA HIS A 207 17.22 -21.13 -10.38
C HIS A 207 17.03 -22.14 -9.24
N LYS A 208 16.54 -23.33 -9.54
CA LYS A 208 16.58 -24.46 -8.61
C LYS A 208 17.94 -25.10 -8.74
N LYS A 209 18.90 -24.67 -7.91
CA LYS A 209 20.13 -25.45 -7.69
C LYS A 209 19.80 -26.62 -6.75
N ALA A 210 20.54 -27.72 -6.86
CA ALA A 210 20.47 -28.80 -5.88
C ALA A 210 20.87 -28.24 -4.50
N GLU A 211 20.26 -28.73 -3.43
CA GLU A 211 20.52 -28.25 -2.06
C GLU A 211 22.01 -28.33 -1.69
N LEU A 212 22.72 -29.31 -2.25
CA LEU A 212 24.15 -29.54 -2.06
C LEU A 212 25.07 -28.51 -2.74
N ASP A 213 24.57 -27.75 -3.72
CA ASP A 213 25.34 -26.72 -4.45
C ASP A 213 24.95 -25.30 -4.03
N CYS A 214 24.18 -25.17 -2.94
CA CYS A 214 23.67 -23.90 -2.46
C CYS A 214 24.44 -23.43 -1.23
N ARG A 215 25.08 -22.26 -1.35
CA ARG A 215 25.55 -21.52 -0.18
C ARG A 215 24.37 -20.91 0.56
N ILE A 216 24.35 -21.10 1.86
CA ILE A 216 23.33 -20.60 2.77
C ILE A 216 23.88 -19.34 3.43
N LEU A 217 23.16 -18.22 3.30
CA LEU A 217 23.43 -17.00 4.04
C LEU A 217 22.52 -16.93 5.26
N SER A 218 23.07 -17.20 6.44
CA SER A 218 22.39 -16.98 7.71
C SER A 218 22.61 -15.55 8.19
N VAL A 219 21.56 -14.94 8.74
CA VAL A 219 21.59 -13.57 9.27
C VAL A 219 20.97 -13.58 10.65
N ASP A 220 21.76 -13.19 11.65
CA ASP A 220 21.30 -13.00 13.02
C ASP A 220 21.32 -11.51 13.40
N LEU A 221 20.25 -11.04 14.05
CA LEU A 221 20.14 -9.66 14.50
C LEU A 221 20.54 -9.59 15.98
N GLY A 222 21.65 -8.91 16.26
CA GLY A 222 22.21 -8.81 17.60
C GLY A 222 21.97 -7.46 18.27
N LEU A 223 22.13 -7.43 19.59
CA LEU A 223 22.21 -6.19 20.37
C LEU A 223 23.55 -5.47 20.07
N THR A 224 24.65 -6.20 20.22
CA THR A 224 26.03 -5.67 20.08
C THR A 224 26.41 -5.36 18.64
N ASN A 225 25.95 -6.15 17.67
CA ASN A 225 26.13 -5.93 16.22
C ASN A 225 24.76 -5.85 15.57
N THR A 226 24.54 -4.89 14.66
CA THR A 226 23.21 -4.70 14.03
C THR A 226 22.75 -5.96 13.32
N ALA A 227 23.68 -6.61 12.62
CA ALA A 227 23.49 -7.96 12.11
C ALA A 227 24.84 -8.68 12.07
N VAL A 228 24.81 -9.99 12.23
CA VAL A 228 25.92 -10.89 11.90
C VAL A 228 25.44 -11.73 10.73
N CYS A 229 26.24 -11.76 9.67
CA CYS A 229 25.96 -12.57 8.49
C CYS A 229 27.01 -13.68 8.42
N ALA A 230 26.59 -14.92 8.20
CA ALA A 230 27.51 -16.02 7.90
C ALA A 230 27.05 -16.72 6.62
N VAL A 231 27.99 -16.94 5.70
CA VAL A 231 27.80 -17.75 4.51
C VAL A 231 28.42 -19.10 4.79
N MET A 232 27.63 -20.15 4.64
CA MET A 232 28.05 -21.53 4.84
C MET A 232 27.68 -22.38 3.63
N ASP A 233 28.50 -23.37 3.34
CA ASP A 233 28.18 -24.41 2.37
C ASP A 233 27.13 -25.38 2.95
N SER A 234 26.56 -26.23 2.10
CA SER A 234 25.47 -27.15 2.50
C SER A 234 25.87 -28.18 3.55
N ASP A 235 27.17 -28.42 3.71
CA ASP A 235 27.76 -29.32 4.73
C ASP A 235 27.95 -28.64 6.09
N GLY A 236 27.64 -27.34 6.20
CA GLY A 236 27.81 -26.54 7.42
C GLY A 236 29.17 -25.84 7.53
N THR A 237 30.05 -25.97 6.54
CA THR A 237 31.34 -25.26 6.52
C THR A 237 31.12 -23.77 6.34
N VAL A 238 31.58 -22.94 7.29
CA VAL A 238 31.47 -21.48 7.20
C VAL A 238 32.55 -20.92 6.28
N VAL A 239 32.13 -20.42 5.12
CA VAL A 239 33.02 -19.83 4.10
C VAL A 239 33.42 -18.41 4.47
N ALA A 240 32.46 -17.62 4.97
CA ALA A 240 32.69 -16.23 5.33
C ALA A 240 31.72 -15.77 6.40
N HIS A 241 32.12 -14.81 7.22
CA HIS A 241 31.21 -14.11 8.12
C HIS A 241 31.52 -12.61 8.15
N LYS A 242 30.51 -11.81 8.44
CA LYS A 242 30.62 -10.35 8.51
C LYS A 242 29.77 -9.78 9.62
N PHE A 243 30.42 -9.01 10.47
CA PHE A 243 29.76 -8.20 11.49
C PHE A 243 29.36 -6.86 10.90
N ILE A 244 28.05 -6.63 10.78
CA ILE A 244 27.51 -5.36 10.33
C ILE A 244 27.33 -4.45 11.55
N LYS A 245 28.26 -3.52 11.72
CA LYS A 245 28.17 -2.41 12.68
C LYS A 245 27.70 -1.15 11.95
N GLN A 246 26.61 -0.56 12.39
CA GLN A 246 26.26 0.80 11.98
C GLN A 246 27.03 1.80 12.85
N ALA A 247 27.52 2.88 12.22
CA ALA A 247 28.32 3.91 12.89
C ALA A 247 27.49 4.92 13.72
N LYS A 248 26.15 4.87 13.62
CA LYS A 248 25.23 5.75 14.37
C LYS A 248 24.50 4.98 15.46
N GLU A 249 24.18 5.75 16.50
CA GLU A 249 23.61 5.37 17.78
C GLU A 249 22.54 4.27 17.69
N LYS A 250 22.76 3.23 18.50
CA LYS A 250 21.86 2.09 18.67
C LYS A 250 20.97 2.35 19.86
N ASP A 251 20.08 3.32 19.77
CA ASP A 251 19.17 3.59 20.87
C ASP A 251 17.89 2.75 20.73
N PRO A 252 17.55 1.88 21.70
CA PRO A 252 16.26 1.23 21.76
C PRO A 252 15.22 2.26 22.25
N PHE A 253 14.11 2.41 21.53
CA PHE A 253 12.96 3.25 21.90
C PHE A 253 13.17 4.78 21.91
N LEU A 254 13.12 5.42 20.74
CA LEU A 254 12.70 6.84 20.65
C LEU A 254 11.72 7.12 19.48
N PRO A 255 10.76 8.06 19.63
CA PRO A 255 9.65 8.29 18.67
C PRO A 255 10.05 9.01 17.37
N SER A 256 11.33 9.33 17.18
CA SER A 256 11.82 10.19 16.10
C SER A 256 12.32 9.38 14.89
N TYR A 257 11.50 8.47 14.37
CA TYR A 257 11.85 7.68 13.16
C TYR A 257 11.37 8.30 11.83
N LYS A 258 10.81 9.53 11.86
CA LYS A 258 10.08 10.08 10.71
C LYS A 258 10.94 10.74 9.61
N SER A 259 12.25 10.88 9.76
CA SER A 259 13.06 11.72 8.85
C SER A 259 14.29 11.06 8.20
N ALA A 260 14.56 9.77 8.42
CA ALA A 260 15.70 9.07 7.83
C ALA A 260 15.29 7.97 6.81
N GLU A 261 14.51 8.32 5.79
CA GLU A 261 14.23 7.43 4.66
C GLU A 261 15.39 7.45 3.63
N LYS A 262 16.50 6.79 3.98
CA LYS A 262 17.26 5.98 3.00
C LYS A 262 17.25 4.58 3.58
N SER A 263 16.55 3.65 2.92
CA SER A 263 16.17 2.37 3.53
C SER A 263 17.42 1.65 4.09
N PRO A 264 17.50 1.42 5.41
CA PRO A 264 18.59 0.66 6.02
C PRO A 264 18.76 -0.72 5.36
N THR A 265 17.65 -1.27 4.87
CA THR A 265 17.56 -2.50 4.09
C THR A 265 18.31 -2.46 2.76
N GLN A 266 18.28 -1.37 1.98
CA GLN A 266 19.08 -1.33 0.72
C GLN A 266 20.58 -1.33 1.01
N HIS A 267 21.02 -0.62 2.06
CA HIS A 267 22.43 -0.58 2.42
C HIS A 267 22.92 -1.91 3.01
N LEU A 268 22.07 -2.62 3.77
CA LEU A 268 22.33 -3.99 4.20
C LEU A 268 22.43 -4.93 2.99
N TRP A 269 21.46 -4.88 2.08
CA TRP A 269 21.44 -5.71 0.86
C TRP A 269 22.70 -5.51 0.01
N CYS A 270 23.12 -4.27 -0.25
CA CYS A 270 24.36 -4.02 -0.99
C CYS A 270 25.60 -4.61 -0.30
N LYS A 271 25.66 -4.54 1.05
CA LYS A 271 26.77 -5.12 1.83
C LYS A 271 26.73 -6.65 1.88
N MET A 272 25.54 -7.25 1.76
CA MET A 272 25.31 -8.70 1.73
C MET A 272 25.59 -9.28 0.34
N SER A 273 25.11 -8.63 -0.74
CA SER A 273 25.40 -9.02 -2.12
C SER A 273 26.90 -9.01 -2.41
N ALA A 274 27.62 -7.98 -1.95
CA ALA A 274 29.08 -7.94 -2.08
C ALA A 274 29.79 -9.10 -1.38
N LEU A 275 29.20 -9.69 -0.33
CA LEU A 275 29.77 -10.85 0.35
C LEU A 275 29.57 -12.16 -0.45
N LEU A 276 28.47 -12.24 -1.19
CA LEU A 276 28.15 -13.37 -2.08
C LEU A 276 28.90 -13.29 -3.42
N GLU A 277 29.25 -12.09 -3.89
CA GLU A 277 29.97 -11.87 -5.15
C GLU A 277 31.50 -11.98 -5.01
N GLN A 278 32.04 -11.91 -3.79
CA GLN A 278 33.48 -11.96 -3.52
C GLN A 278 34.05 -13.38 -3.34
N ASN A 279 33.22 -14.43 -3.35
CA ASN A 279 33.65 -15.82 -3.14
C ASN A 279 32.79 -16.80 -3.95
#